data_AF-A0A927ZBX2-F1
#
_entry.id   AF-A0A927ZBX2-F1
#
_cell.length_a   1.000
_cell.length_b   1.000
_cell.length_c   1.000
_cell.angle_alpha   90.00
_cell.angle_beta   90.00
_cell.angle_gamma   90.00
#
_symmetry.space_group_name_H-M   'P 1'
#
loop_
_entity.id
_entity.type
_entity.pdbx_description
1 polymer ?
#
loop_
_entity_poly.entity_id
_entity_poly.type
_entity_poly.pdbx_seq_one_letter_code
_entity_poly.pdbx_strand_id
1 'polypeptide(L)'
;ISIDSMDFDEIMNDRLTDKKLRELYQKYQMISGRTVSRQETSRIEDAVRVYGITPEIFDFAIDYCADLGKYSVDYIFKVALRWTEEGCRTAEDARKLLEKHSLRNSWYRQVFRALGFNRLPAPADREIMDRWFDDMKFTIDEVLDACSAAAGVRDPNLRYVNKIIENRMLEKGGIKPGAVETAAASGEESRVSRKVLTDYYEYIRTEDEKAREARIGEVLIKAPEMRDLFEAESRVNAKMLSIRPGSANLDERQRLRAERLRIEDNKKQILTANGFPADYLNRKFRCGICKDTGYTDEGMVCSCCRERAAEAYEWHTNKAKA
;
A
#
# COMPACT_ATOMS: atom_id res chain seq x y z
N ILE A 1 14.95 48.60 -14.32
CA ILE A 1 15.32 47.22 -13.91
C ILE A 1 15.01 46.34 -15.10
N SER A 2 16.03 45.79 -15.76
CA SER A 2 15.91 45.03 -17.01
C SER A 2 14.90 43.90 -16.90
N ILE A 3 14.11 43.72 -17.97
CA ILE A 3 13.14 42.65 -18.19
C ILE A 3 13.81 41.37 -18.75
N ASP A 4 15.15 41.26 -18.68
CA ASP A 4 15.94 40.27 -19.43
C ASP A 4 16.73 39.26 -18.56
N SER A 5 16.25 38.91 -17.37
CA SER A 5 16.94 37.92 -16.51
C SER A 5 16.08 36.80 -15.91
N MET A 6 14.79 36.77 -16.24
CA MET A 6 14.02 35.52 -16.29
C MET A 6 13.89 35.26 -17.79
N ASP A 7 14.49 34.25 -18.43
CA ASP A 7 14.55 32.88 -17.92
C ASP A 7 15.37 31.95 -18.86
N PHE A 8 16.61 32.33 -19.20
CA PHE A 8 17.41 31.56 -20.17
C PHE A 8 17.69 30.13 -19.69
N ASP A 9 17.88 29.94 -18.38
CA ASP A 9 18.18 28.64 -17.79
C ASP A 9 16.96 27.70 -17.74
N GLU A 10 15.75 28.18 -17.42
CA GLU A 10 14.54 27.35 -17.46
C GLU A 10 14.13 27.08 -18.92
N ILE A 11 14.32 28.03 -19.86
CA ILE A 11 14.12 27.78 -21.30
C ILE A 11 15.08 26.70 -21.81
N MET A 12 16.34 26.73 -21.40
CA MET A 12 17.33 25.70 -21.77
C MET A 12 17.01 24.36 -21.11
N ASN A 13 16.56 24.36 -19.85
CA ASN A 13 16.15 23.16 -19.12
C ASN A 13 14.87 22.53 -19.71
N ASP A 14 13.91 23.34 -20.12
CA ASP A 14 12.67 22.91 -20.77
C ASP A 14 12.95 22.29 -22.14
N ARG A 15 13.81 22.92 -22.95
CA ARG A 15 14.28 22.36 -24.23
C ARG A 15 15.04 21.04 -24.05
N LEU A 16 15.86 20.93 -23.00
CA LEU A 16 16.58 19.69 -22.70
C LEU A 16 15.63 18.58 -22.27
N THR A 17 14.63 18.93 -21.46
CA THR A 17 13.57 18.02 -21.02
C THR A 17 12.73 17.52 -22.20
N ASP A 18 12.36 18.40 -23.13
CA ASP A 18 11.66 18.04 -24.36
C ASP A 18 12.47 17.09 -25.24
N LYS A 19 13.78 17.29 -25.33
CA LYS A 19 14.66 16.37 -26.05
C LYS A 19 14.65 14.98 -25.41
N LYS A 20 14.80 14.90 -24.09
CA LYS A 20 14.78 13.64 -23.34
C LYS A 20 13.41 12.94 -23.41
N LEU A 21 12.30 13.69 -23.40
CA LEU A 21 10.96 13.14 -23.61
C LEU A 21 10.81 12.48 -24.99
N ARG A 22 11.36 13.09 -26.04
CA ARG A 22 11.37 12.47 -27.38
C ARG A 22 12.18 11.17 -27.40
N GLU A 23 13.30 11.13 -26.71
CA GLU A 23 14.12 9.91 -26.57
C GLU A 23 13.33 8.80 -25.85
N LEU A 24 12.61 9.13 -24.78
CA LEU A 24 11.72 8.19 -24.07
C LEU A 24 10.60 7.65 -24.97
N TYR A 25 9.95 8.50 -25.77
CA TYR A 25 8.92 8.06 -26.72
C TYR A 25 9.48 7.10 -27.76
N GLN A 26 10.64 7.44 -28.35
CA GLN A 26 11.29 6.61 -29.36
C GLN A 26 11.66 5.24 -28.79
N LYS A 27 12.26 5.21 -27.60
CA LYS A 27 12.62 3.97 -26.91
C LYS A 27 11.40 3.13 -26.59
N TYR A 28 10.35 3.74 -26.04
CA TYR A 28 9.12 3.06 -25.71
C TYR A 28 8.47 2.41 -26.95
N GLN A 29 8.41 3.12 -28.08
CA GLN A 29 7.87 2.59 -29.34
C GLN A 29 8.71 1.43 -29.88
N MET A 30 10.04 1.54 -29.81
CA MET A 30 10.96 0.49 -30.25
C MET A 30 10.75 -0.81 -29.46
N ILE A 31 10.63 -0.71 -28.14
CA ILE A 31 10.50 -1.86 -27.23
C ILE A 31 9.10 -2.48 -27.29
N SER A 32 8.06 -1.64 -27.38
CA SER A 32 6.67 -2.12 -27.42
C SER A 32 6.21 -2.58 -28.80
N GLY A 33 6.95 -2.27 -29.86
CA GLY A 33 6.62 -2.62 -31.24
C GLY A 33 5.37 -1.92 -31.79
N ARG A 34 4.89 -0.88 -31.09
CA ARG A 34 3.67 -0.15 -31.43
C ARG A 34 3.89 1.35 -31.35
N THR A 35 3.03 2.10 -32.03
CA THR A 35 2.99 3.56 -31.94
C THR A 35 2.51 3.98 -30.56
N VAL A 36 3.14 5.01 -29.99
CA VAL A 36 2.70 5.60 -28.73
C VAL A 36 1.44 6.41 -28.97
N SER A 37 0.40 6.19 -28.17
CA SER A 37 -0.85 6.94 -28.27
C SER A 37 -0.73 8.32 -27.60
N ARG A 38 -1.68 9.22 -27.89
CA ARG A 38 -1.74 10.55 -27.26
C ARG A 38 -1.87 10.48 -25.73
N GLN A 39 -2.66 9.52 -25.22
CA GLN A 39 -2.84 9.33 -23.77
C GLN A 39 -1.53 8.88 -23.11
N GLU A 40 -0.78 8.01 -23.77
CA GLU A 40 0.50 7.52 -23.29
C GLU A 40 1.60 8.58 -23.35
N THR A 41 1.58 9.40 -24.40
CA THR A 41 2.45 10.57 -24.52
C THR A 41 2.22 11.50 -23.34
N SER A 42 0.96 11.89 -23.09
CA SER A 42 0.60 12.70 -21.92
C SER A 42 1.02 12.07 -20.61
N ARG A 43 0.92 10.74 -20.48
CA ARG A 43 1.29 10.04 -19.24
C ARG A 43 2.79 10.06 -18.96
N ILE A 44 3.61 9.94 -20.01
CA ILE A 44 5.07 10.02 -19.92
C ILE A 44 5.49 11.49 -19.65
N GLU A 45 4.79 12.47 -20.23
CA GLU A 45 5.02 13.89 -19.92
C GLU A 45 4.72 14.19 -18.46
N ASP A 46 3.55 13.76 -17.97
CA ASP A 46 3.17 13.93 -16.57
C ASP A 46 4.20 13.29 -15.64
N ALA A 47 4.72 12.11 -15.99
CA ALA A 47 5.75 11.42 -15.22
C ALA A 47 6.95 12.32 -14.93
N VAL A 48 7.47 12.98 -15.97
CA VAL A 48 8.67 13.81 -15.88
C VAL A 48 8.34 15.19 -15.30
N ARG A 49 7.29 15.84 -15.80
CA ARG A 49 6.99 17.25 -15.51
C ARG A 49 6.17 17.45 -14.24
N VAL A 50 5.28 16.52 -13.89
CA VAL A 50 4.36 16.64 -12.74
C VAL A 50 4.85 15.83 -11.55
N TYR A 51 5.25 14.57 -11.78
CA TYR A 51 5.66 13.66 -10.71
C TYR A 51 7.17 13.72 -10.41
N GLY A 52 7.94 14.53 -11.15
CA GLY A 52 9.36 14.73 -10.91
C GLY A 52 10.21 13.47 -11.13
N ILE A 53 9.70 12.51 -11.91
CA ILE A 53 10.45 11.30 -12.26
C ILE A 53 11.54 11.72 -13.24
N THR A 54 12.81 11.47 -12.91
CA THR A 54 13.90 11.83 -13.81
C THR A 54 13.80 11.00 -15.10
N PRO A 55 14.09 11.57 -16.28
CA PRO A 55 14.08 10.82 -17.53
C PRO A 55 14.95 9.57 -17.47
N GLU A 56 16.05 9.60 -16.74
CA GLU A 56 16.96 8.47 -16.53
C GLU A 56 16.30 7.32 -15.77
N ILE A 57 15.47 7.62 -14.76
CA ILE A 57 14.72 6.61 -14.00
C ILE A 57 13.61 6.02 -14.87
N PHE A 58 12.89 6.86 -15.61
CA PHE A 58 11.82 6.40 -16.49
C PHE A 58 12.38 5.53 -17.63
N ASP A 59 13.51 5.93 -18.21
CA ASP A 59 14.25 5.18 -19.24
C ASP A 59 14.62 3.77 -18.76
N PHE A 60 15.15 3.67 -17.54
CA PHE A 60 15.50 2.39 -16.92
C PHE A 60 14.25 1.56 -16.58
N ALA A 61 13.15 2.20 -16.19
CA ALA A 61 11.89 1.51 -15.89
C ALA A 61 11.27 0.88 -17.16
N ILE A 62 11.44 1.50 -18.33
CA ILE A 62 11.02 0.93 -19.61
C ILE A 62 11.74 -0.41 -19.85
N ASP A 63 13.07 -0.44 -19.74
CA ASP A 63 13.88 -1.64 -19.96
C ASP A 63 13.49 -2.75 -18.97
N TYR A 64 13.45 -2.39 -17.68
CA TYR A 64 13.10 -3.34 -16.62
C TYR A 64 11.71 -3.96 -16.83
N CYS A 65 10.71 -3.17 -17.20
CA CYS A 65 9.37 -3.69 -17.45
C CYS A 65 9.31 -4.53 -18.73
N ALA A 66 10.09 -4.19 -19.75
CA ALA A 66 10.20 -4.97 -20.99
C ALA A 66 10.80 -6.35 -20.75
N ASP A 67 11.85 -6.46 -19.93
CA ASP A 67 12.44 -7.74 -19.52
C ASP A 67 11.44 -8.64 -18.79
N LEU A 68 10.46 -8.04 -18.11
CA LEU A 68 9.34 -8.74 -17.45
C LEU A 68 8.15 -9.01 -18.39
N GLY A 69 8.23 -8.63 -19.67
CA GLY A 69 7.16 -8.74 -20.65
C GLY A 69 5.96 -7.81 -20.35
N LYS A 70 6.18 -6.70 -19.64
CA LYS A 70 5.16 -5.72 -19.25
C LYS A 70 5.34 -4.41 -20.02
N TYR A 71 4.53 -4.19 -21.04
CA TYR A 71 4.66 -3.03 -21.93
C TYR A 71 3.66 -1.89 -21.66
N SER A 72 2.81 -1.98 -20.64
CA SER A 72 1.84 -0.92 -20.31
C SER A 72 2.54 0.32 -19.76
N VAL A 73 2.28 1.51 -20.33
CA VAL A 73 2.82 2.78 -19.83
C VAL A 73 2.41 3.05 -18.39
N ASP A 74 1.18 2.70 -18.00
CA ASP A 74 0.75 2.83 -16.60
C ASP A 74 1.52 1.92 -15.65
N TYR A 75 1.93 0.74 -16.10
CA TYR A 75 2.76 -0.16 -15.30
C TYR A 75 4.18 0.41 -15.15
N ILE A 76 4.78 0.85 -16.27
CA ILE A 76 6.11 1.48 -16.29
C ILE A 76 6.12 2.74 -15.40
N PHE A 77 5.10 3.58 -15.51
CA PHE A 77 4.92 4.76 -14.68
C PHE A 77 4.91 4.41 -13.20
N LYS A 78 4.13 3.40 -12.79
CA LYS A 78 4.07 2.98 -11.37
C LYS A 78 5.42 2.49 -10.84
N VAL A 79 6.19 1.77 -11.67
CA VAL A 79 7.54 1.32 -11.31
C VAL A 79 8.48 2.52 -11.14
N ALA A 80 8.47 3.44 -12.11
CA ALA A 80 9.32 4.63 -12.09
C ALA A 80 8.97 5.60 -10.94
N LEU A 81 7.67 5.77 -10.67
CA LEU A 81 7.17 6.57 -9.55
C LEU A 81 7.65 6.00 -8.23
N ARG A 82 7.49 4.69 -8.03
CA ARG A 82 7.93 4.01 -6.81
C ARG A 82 9.43 4.16 -6.56
N TRP A 83 10.27 3.96 -7.57
CA TRP A 83 11.71 4.17 -7.42
C TRP A 83 12.03 5.62 -7.03
N THR A 84 11.30 6.58 -7.59
CA THR A 84 11.43 8.00 -7.27
C THR A 84 11.01 8.32 -5.83
N GLU A 85 9.94 7.70 -5.34
CA GLU A 85 9.46 7.79 -3.94
C GLU A 85 10.44 7.14 -2.95
N GLU A 86 11.08 6.02 -3.35
CA GLU A 86 12.16 5.36 -2.59
C GLU A 86 13.50 6.13 -2.68
N GLY A 87 13.50 7.31 -3.30
CA GLY A 87 14.64 8.24 -3.32
C GLY A 87 15.61 8.05 -4.48
N CYS A 88 15.31 7.17 -5.44
CA CYS A 88 16.15 7.00 -6.62
C CYS A 88 16.06 8.24 -7.53
N ARG A 89 17.20 8.68 -8.07
CA ARG A 89 17.27 9.76 -9.06
C ARG A 89 18.05 9.35 -10.30
N THR A 90 18.83 8.27 -10.23
CA THR A 90 19.62 7.73 -11.33
C THR A 90 19.33 6.24 -11.56
N ALA A 91 19.61 5.76 -12.78
CA ALA A 91 19.49 4.33 -13.10
C ALA A 91 20.35 3.44 -12.17
N GLU A 92 21.48 3.96 -11.70
CA GLU A 92 22.37 3.26 -10.76
C GLU A 92 21.71 3.09 -9.37
N ASP A 93 20.98 4.11 -8.89
CA ASP A 93 20.21 4.01 -7.64
C ASP A 93 19.14 2.92 -7.75
N ALA A 94 18.41 2.91 -8.87
CA ALA A 94 17.39 1.90 -9.14
C ALA A 94 17.99 0.48 -9.25
N ARG A 95 19.17 0.31 -9.86
CA ARG A 95 19.90 -0.97 -9.87
C ARG A 95 20.30 -1.41 -8.47
N LYS A 96 20.92 -0.54 -7.68
CA LYS A 96 21.29 -0.83 -6.29
C LYS A 96 20.10 -1.19 -5.44
N LEU A 97 18.97 -0.51 -5.65
CA LEU A 97 17.71 -0.81 -5.00
C LEU A 97 17.20 -2.21 -5.38
N LEU A 98 17.20 -2.56 -6.68
CA LEU A 98 16.82 -3.89 -7.16
C LEU A 98 17.76 -5.00 -6.66
N GLU A 99 19.07 -4.73 -6.60
CA GLU A 99 20.07 -5.63 -6.01
C GLU A 99 19.82 -5.80 -4.52
N LYS A 100 19.60 -4.71 -3.78
CA LYS A 100 19.25 -4.75 -2.35
C LYS A 100 17.99 -5.58 -2.14
N HIS A 101 16.94 -5.37 -2.93
CA HIS A 101 15.70 -6.14 -2.86
C HIS A 101 15.91 -7.61 -3.23
N SER A 102 16.70 -7.93 -4.26
CA SER A 102 16.93 -9.30 -4.70
C SER A 102 17.81 -10.09 -3.71
N LEU A 103 18.86 -9.45 -3.17
CA LEU A 103 19.72 -9.98 -2.12
C LEU A 103 18.92 -10.19 -0.83
N ARG A 104 18.15 -9.19 -0.41
CA ARG A 104 17.28 -9.27 0.77
C ARG A 104 16.21 -10.36 0.63
N ASN A 105 15.57 -10.46 -0.53
CA ASN A 105 14.61 -11.55 -0.82
C ASN A 105 15.29 -12.94 -0.89
N SER A 106 16.58 -13.01 -1.23
CA SER A 106 17.36 -14.24 -1.10
C SER A 106 17.58 -14.60 0.37
N TRP A 107 17.99 -13.63 1.20
CA TRP A 107 18.19 -13.82 2.64
C TRP A 107 16.91 -14.27 3.34
N TYR A 108 15.77 -13.67 3.05
CA TYR A 108 14.49 -14.12 3.60
C TYR A 108 14.17 -15.57 3.29
N ARG A 109 14.41 -15.99 2.03
CA ARG A 109 14.18 -17.37 1.61
C ARG A 109 15.14 -18.34 2.29
N GLN A 110 16.39 -17.95 2.50
CA GLN A 110 17.37 -18.76 3.22
C GLN A 110 16.98 -18.95 4.69
N VAL A 111 16.59 -17.88 5.38
CA VAL A 111 16.09 -17.95 6.77
C VAL A 111 14.86 -18.84 6.88
N PHE A 112 13.90 -18.69 5.97
CA PHE A 112 12.69 -19.51 5.97
C PHE A 112 12.97 -20.99 5.74
N ARG A 113 13.87 -21.30 4.80
CA ARG A 113 14.32 -22.67 4.55
C ARG A 113 15.01 -23.25 5.77
N ALA A 114 15.87 -22.48 6.44
CA ALA A 114 16.57 -22.92 7.66
C ALA A 114 15.60 -23.22 8.83
N LEU A 115 14.47 -22.51 8.90
CA LEU A 115 13.42 -22.75 9.88
C LEU A 115 12.41 -23.84 9.46
N GLY A 116 12.57 -24.45 8.28
CA GLY A 116 11.67 -25.48 7.78
C GLY A 116 10.34 -24.97 7.22
N PHE A 117 10.23 -23.67 6.95
CA PHE A 117 9.03 -23.10 6.31
C PHE A 117 9.05 -23.33 4.80
N ASN A 118 7.99 -23.95 4.28
CA ASN A 118 7.75 -24.11 2.83
C ASN A 118 6.98 -22.93 2.20
N ARG A 119 6.55 -21.96 3.00
CA ARG A 119 5.82 -20.76 2.55
C ARG A 119 6.78 -19.60 2.28
N LEU A 120 6.34 -18.63 1.48
CA LEU A 120 7.06 -17.37 1.33
C LEU A 120 6.91 -16.48 2.59
N PRO A 121 7.90 -15.61 2.87
CA PRO A 121 7.82 -14.63 3.95
C PRO A 121 6.65 -13.65 3.73
N ALA A 122 5.79 -13.51 4.74
CA ALA A 122 4.76 -12.49 4.77
C ALA A 122 5.38 -11.10 5.03
N PRO A 123 4.67 -9.99 4.79
CA PRO A 123 5.16 -8.65 5.11
C PRO A 123 5.67 -8.51 6.55
N ALA A 124 4.93 -9.01 7.55
CA ALA A 124 5.34 -8.99 8.95
C ALA A 124 6.60 -9.83 9.24
N ASP A 125 6.81 -10.92 8.50
CA ASP A 125 8.03 -11.74 8.62
C ASP A 125 9.24 -10.97 8.10
N ARG A 126 9.06 -10.23 6.99
CA ARG A 126 10.08 -9.38 6.38
C ARG A 126 10.48 -8.23 7.30
N GLU A 127 9.52 -7.56 7.93
CA GLU A 127 9.81 -6.50 8.92
C GLU A 127 10.69 -7.01 10.08
N ILE A 128 10.45 -8.24 10.56
CA ILE A 128 11.28 -8.81 11.63
C ILE A 128 12.71 -9.03 11.13
N MET A 129 12.86 -9.62 9.95
CA MET A 129 14.17 -9.89 9.36
C MET A 129 14.91 -8.61 8.94
N ASP A 130 14.20 -7.61 8.43
CA ASP A 130 14.76 -6.29 8.10
C ASP A 130 15.39 -5.66 9.34
N ARG A 131 14.74 -5.70 10.50
CA ARG A 131 15.34 -5.19 11.75
C ARG A 131 16.65 -5.89 12.10
N TRP A 132 16.76 -7.21 11.86
CA TRP A 132 18.01 -7.93 12.14
C TRP A 132 19.16 -7.42 11.28
N PHE A 133 18.91 -7.15 10.00
CA PHE A 133 19.93 -6.74 9.07
C PHE A 133 20.20 -5.22 9.08
N ASP A 134 19.16 -4.39 9.22
CA ASP A 134 19.23 -2.94 9.09
C ASP A 134 19.50 -2.25 10.41
N ASP A 135 18.75 -2.60 11.48
CA ASP A 135 18.92 -1.94 12.78
C ASP A 135 20.02 -2.62 13.58
N MET A 136 19.97 -3.96 13.62
CA MET A 136 20.88 -4.77 14.43
C MET A 136 22.16 -5.15 13.68
N LYS A 137 22.28 -4.80 12.39
CA LYS A 137 23.49 -4.99 11.57
C LYS A 137 24.05 -6.42 11.56
N PHE A 138 23.21 -7.43 11.77
CA PHE A 138 23.62 -8.83 11.65
C PHE A 138 23.87 -9.20 10.19
N THR A 139 24.79 -10.13 9.98
CA THR A 139 25.02 -10.79 8.70
C THR A 139 24.06 -11.96 8.52
N ILE A 140 23.87 -12.41 7.27
CA ILE A 140 23.04 -13.59 6.97
C ILE A 140 23.55 -14.85 7.69
N ASP A 141 24.87 -15.03 7.79
CA ASP A 141 25.46 -16.19 8.45
C ASP A 141 25.13 -16.22 9.95
N GLU A 142 25.23 -15.08 10.64
CA GLU A 142 24.88 -15.00 12.07
C GLU A 142 23.39 -15.24 12.33
N VAL A 143 22.51 -14.84 11.40
CA VAL A 143 21.07 -15.13 11.47
C VAL A 143 20.81 -16.61 11.22
N LEU A 144 21.46 -17.24 10.25
CA LEU A 144 21.32 -18.68 9.98
C LEU A 144 21.85 -19.53 11.14
N ASP A 145 22.92 -19.08 11.82
CA ASP A 145 23.40 -19.70 13.06
C ASP A 145 22.39 -19.60 14.20
N ALA A 146 21.64 -18.49 14.26
CA ALA A 146 20.55 -18.33 15.24
C ALA A 146 19.36 -19.23 14.88
N CYS A 147 19.04 -19.42 13.60
CA CYS A 147 18.04 -20.37 13.14
C CYS A 147 18.44 -21.83 13.46
N SER A 148 19.72 -22.17 13.30
CA SER A 148 20.24 -23.50 13.61
C SER A 148 20.17 -23.80 15.12
N ALA A 149 20.45 -22.81 15.97
CA ALA A 149 20.25 -22.93 17.42
C ALA A 149 18.77 -23.11 17.81
N ALA A 150 17.83 -22.67 16.96
CA ALA A 150 16.40 -22.86 17.14
C ALA A 150 15.87 -24.22 16.63
N ALA A 151 16.69 -25.00 15.90
CA ALA A 151 16.27 -26.26 15.28
C ALA A 151 15.88 -27.36 16.30
N GLY A 152 16.26 -27.22 17.57
CA GLY A 152 15.85 -28.12 18.66
C GLY A 152 14.45 -27.86 19.21
N VAL A 153 13.74 -26.82 18.74
CA VAL A 153 12.40 -26.45 19.23
C VAL A 153 11.32 -27.08 18.35
N ARG A 154 10.25 -27.58 18.99
CA ARG A 154 9.12 -28.27 18.34
C ARG A 154 8.35 -27.42 17.30
N ASP A 155 8.46 -26.09 17.40
CA ASP A 155 7.85 -25.11 16.47
C ASP A 155 8.77 -23.88 16.29
N PRO A 156 9.81 -23.97 15.44
CA PRO A 156 10.72 -22.87 15.19
C PRO A 156 9.99 -21.71 14.50
N ASN A 157 9.92 -20.54 15.14
CA ASN A 157 9.31 -19.35 14.57
C ASN A 157 10.22 -18.13 14.67
N LEU A 158 9.97 -17.12 13.82
CA LEU A 158 10.80 -15.90 13.76
C LEU A 158 10.86 -15.14 15.09
N ARG A 159 9.84 -15.24 15.95
CA ARG A 159 9.87 -14.60 17.28
C ARG A 159 10.88 -15.27 18.20
N TYR A 160 11.00 -16.60 18.12
CA TYR A 160 12.00 -17.34 18.87
C TYR A 160 13.42 -17.03 18.39
N VAL A 161 13.63 -17.01 17.07
CA VAL A 161 14.91 -16.57 16.47
C VAL A 161 15.24 -15.14 16.88
N ASN A 162 14.27 -14.22 16.86
CA ASN A 162 14.44 -12.84 17.30
C ASN A 162 14.98 -12.76 18.73
N LYS A 163 14.47 -13.59 19.66
CA LYS A 163 14.99 -13.63 21.03
C LYS A 163 16.44 -14.13 21.11
N ILE A 164 16.81 -15.10 20.28
CA ILE A 164 18.21 -15.58 20.22
C ILE A 164 19.11 -14.46 19.71
N ILE A 165 18.71 -13.77 18.65
CA ILE A 165 19.48 -12.66 18.06
C ILE A 165 19.59 -11.49 19.05
N GLU A 166 18.51 -11.15 19.77
CA GLU A 166 18.53 -10.14 20.84
C GLU A 166 19.48 -10.52 21.98
N ASN A 167 19.50 -11.79 22.39
CA ASN A 167 20.42 -12.27 23.43
C ASN A 167 21.88 -12.22 22.96
N ARG A 168 22.17 -12.65 21.72
CA ARG A 168 23.53 -12.59 21.14
C ARG A 168 24.04 -11.15 20.98
N MET A 169 23.13 -10.19 20.76
CA MET A 169 23.46 -8.75 20.76
C MET A 169 23.96 -8.27 22.13
N LEU A 170 23.29 -8.70 23.20
CA LEU A 170 23.65 -8.33 24.57
C LEU A 170 24.98 -8.95 24.99
N GLU A 171 25.27 -10.18 24.58
CA GLU A 171 26.54 -10.86 24.84
C GLU A 171 27.73 -10.18 24.15
N LYS A 172 27.52 -9.53 22.99
CA LYS A 172 28.53 -8.73 22.29
C LYS A 172 28.69 -7.31 22.85
N GLY A 173 28.05 -6.97 23.97
CA GLY A 173 28.09 -5.65 24.58
C GLY A 173 27.19 -4.60 23.90
N GLY A 174 26.26 -5.02 23.04
CA GLY A 174 25.28 -4.15 22.39
C GLY A 174 24.15 -3.72 23.34
N ILE A 175 23.64 -2.50 23.15
CA ILE A 175 22.51 -1.97 23.92
C ILE A 175 21.20 -2.51 23.33
N LYS A 176 20.31 -3.02 24.18
CA LYS A 176 18.98 -3.48 23.77
C LYS A 176 18.23 -2.34 23.04
N PRO A 177 17.65 -2.54 21.85
CA PRO A 177 16.78 -1.53 21.25
C PRO A 177 15.53 -1.41 22.13
N GLY A 178 15.52 -0.43 23.03
CA GLY A 178 14.53 -0.27 24.09
C GLY A 178 15.09 -0.11 25.52
N ALA A 179 16.41 -0.18 25.72
CA ALA A 179 17.07 0.08 27.00
C ALA A 179 17.95 1.34 26.96
N VAL A 180 17.39 2.45 26.48
CA VAL A 180 17.90 3.79 26.84
C VAL A 180 16.88 4.38 27.79
N GLU A 181 17.28 4.46 29.05
CA GLU A 181 16.52 5.13 30.11
C GLU A 181 16.31 6.60 29.77
N THR A 182 15.11 7.04 30.12
CA THR A 182 14.61 8.40 30.17
C THR A 182 15.60 9.36 30.83
N ALA A 183 16.19 10.26 30.03
CA ALA A 183 16.66 11.56 30.48
C ALA A 183 15.93 12.63 29.66
N ALA A 184 15.27 13.54 30.37
CA ALA A 184 14.25 14.45 29.88
C ALA A 184 14.74 15.43 28.81
N ALA A 185 13.99 15.48 27.70
CA ALA A 185 13.81 16.68 26.88
C ALA A 185 12.47 16.57 26.14
N SER A 186 11.44 17.22 26.71
CA SER A 186 10.25 17.80 26.06
C SER A 186 9.62 17.05 24.86
N GLY A 187 8.49 16.38 25.11
CA GLY A 187 7.58 15.91 24.05
C GLY A 187 6.74 14.72 24.49
N GLU A 188 5.63 14.99 25.16
CA GLU A 188 4.65 14.00 25.59
C GLU A 188 3.88 13.46 24.37
N GLU A 189 4.36 12.38 23.74
CA GLU A 189 3.59 11.60 22.75
C GLU A 189 3.38 10.16 23.26
N SER A 190 2.12 9.88 23.62
CA SER A 190 1.61 8.58 24.09
C SER A 190 1.92 7.44 23.10
N ARG A 191 2.88 6.56 23.45
CA ARG A 191 3.16 5.34 22.68
C ARG A 191 2.20 4.23 23.09
N VAL A 192 1.00 4.23 22.51
CA VAL A 192 0.06 3.12 22.63
C VAL A 192 0.62 1.85 21.98
N SER A 193 0.48 0.71 22.66
CA SER A 193 0.91 -0.58 22.12
C SER A 193 0.20 -0.90 20.80
N ARG A 194 0.91 -1.50 19.84
CA ARG A 194 0.37 -1.90 18.53
C ARG A 194 -0.89 -2.78 18.65
N LYS A 195 -0.99 -3.59 19.71
CA LYS A 195 -2.20 -4.38 20.00
C LYS A 195 -3.40 -3.48 20.33
N VAL A 196 -3.22 -2.53 21.23
CA VAL A 196 -4.29 -1.60 21.65
C VAL A 196 -4.75 -0.73 20.48
N LEU A 197 -3.81 -0.31 19.61
CA LEU A 197 -4.15 0.41 18.38
C LEU A 197 -4.93 -0.47 17.38
N THR A 198 -4.56 -1.74 17.22
CA THR A 198 -5.28 -2.68 16.35
C THR A 198 -6.70 -2.94 16.86
N ASP A 199 -6.83 -3.18 18.17
CA ASP A 199 -8.11 -3.38 18.84
C ASP A 199 -9.01 -2.13 18.70
N TYR A 200 -8.41 -0.94 18.70
CA TYR A 200 -9.12 0.32 18.45
C TYR A 200 -9.61 0.45 17.00
N TYR A 201 -8.77 0.13 16.00
CA TYR A 201 -9.18 0.10 14.58
C TYR A 201 -10.28 -0.94 14.31
N GLU A 202 -10.27 -2.09 15.01
CA GLU A 202 -11.37 -3.04 15.00
C GLU A 202 -12.64 -2.46 15.63
N TYR A 203 -12.51 -1.84 16.79
CA TYR A 203 -13.63 -1.20 17.49
C TYR A 203 -14.34 -0.16 16.62
N ILE A 204 -13.63 0.80 16.04
CA ILE A 204 -14.26 1.84 15.20
C ILE A 204 -14.96 1.24 13.97
N ARG A 205 -14.40 0.18 13.35
CA ARG A 205 -15.04 -0.52 12.23
C ARG A 205 -16.34 -1.22 12.66
N THR A 206 -16.35 -1.83 13.84
CA THR A 206 -17.57 -2.47 14.37
C THR A 206 -18.65 -1.45 14.73
N GLU A 207 -18.28 -0.29 15.26
CA GLU A 207 -19.23 0.78 15.56
C GLU A 207 -19.81 1.39 14.28
N ASP A 208 -18.99 1.62 13.25
CA ASP A 208 -19.47 2.11 11.96
C ASP A 208 -20.36 1.09 11.25
N GLU A 209 -20.11 -0.21 11.42
CA GLU A 209 -20.98 -1.28 10.92
C GLU A 209 -22.35 -1.25 11.60
N LYS A 210 -22.39 -1.19 12.93
CA LYS A 210 -23.65 -1.05 13.69
C LYS A 210 -24.39 0.24 13.32
N ALA A 211 -23.68 1.36 13.21
CA ALA A 211 -24.28 2.63 12.82
C ALA A 211 -24.86 2.56 11.39
N ARG A 212 -24.19 1.87 10.47
CA ARG A 212 -24.70 1.65 9.11
C ARG A 212 -25.92 0.74 9.11
N GLU A 213 -25.91 -0.33 9.90
CA GLU A 213 -27.08 -1.22 10.04
C GLU A 213 -28.28 -0.48 10.61
N ALA A 214 -28.08 0.40 11.60
CA ALA A 214 -29.12 1.28 12.13
C ALA A 214 -29.67 2.23 11.04
N ARG A 215 -28.79 2.86 10.25
CA ARG A 215 -29.20 3.70 9.09
C ARG A 215 -30.01 2.91 8.06
N ILE A 216 -29.59 1.68 7.74
CA ILE A 216 -30.32 0.80 6.82
C ILE A 216 -31.70 0.46 7.40
N GLY A 217 -31.79 0.16 8.71
CA GLY A 217 -33.05 -0.07 9.40
C GLY A 217 -33.99 1.13 9.31
N GLU A 218 -33.49 2.34 9.55
CA GLU A 218 -34.26 3.58 9.41
C GLU A 218 -34.80 3.76 7.97
N VAL A 219 -33.95 3.53 6.97
CA VAL A 219 -34.35 3.64 5.56
C VAL A 219 -35.41 2.59 5.21
N LEU A 220 -35.28 1.35 5.70
CA LEU A 220 -36.27 0.29 5.44
C LEU A 220 -37.63 0.55 6.11
N ILE A 221 -37.65 1.31 7.21
CA ILE A 221 -38.90 1.74 7.85
C ILE A 221 -39.57 2.86 7.05
N LYS A 222 -38.83 3.87 6.60
CA LYS A 222 -39.39 5.01 5.85
C LYS A 222 -39.67 4.69 4.38
N ALA A 223 -38.84 3.84 3.77
CA ALA A 223 -38.89 3.47 2.35
C ALA A 223 -38.82 1.94 2.19
N PRO A 224 -39.94 1.21 2.42
CA PRO A 224 -39.96 -0.26 2.36
C PRO A 224 -39.61 -0.82 0.98
N GLU A 225 -39.87 -0.07 -0.10
CA GLU A 225 -39.49 -0.39 -1.49
C GLU A 225 -37.97 -0.57 -1.68
N MET A 226 -37.15 -0.01 -0.79
CA MET A 226 -35.70 -0.19 -0.79
C MET A 226 -35.29 -1.66 -0.60
N ARG A 227 -36.15 -2.48 0.04
CA ARG A 227 -35.91 -3.91 0.26
C ARG A 227 -35.74 -4.66 -1.06
N ASP A 228 -36.60 -4.40 -2.03
CA ASP A 228 -36.58 -5.09 -3.32
C ASP A 228 -35.30 -4.76 -4.11
N LEU A 229 -34.79 -3.53 -3.97
CA LEU A 229 -33.52 -3.11 -4.56
C LEU A 229 -32.31 -3.75 -3.89
N PHE A 230 -32.33 -3.97 -2.56
CA PHE A 230 -31.27 -4.73 -1.89
C PHE A 230 -31.27 -6.19 -2.31
N GLU A 231 -32.44 -6.81 -2.45
CA GLU A 231 -32.54 -8.19 -2.92
C GLU A 231 -32.07 -8.33 -4.38
N ALA A 232 -32.48 -7.40 -5.26
CA ALA A 232 -32.02 -7.33 -6.63
C ALA A 232 -30.49 -7.19 -6.72
N GLU A 233 -29.89 -6.31 -5.91
CA GLU A 233 -28.44 -6.15 -5.85
C GLU A 233 -27.74 -7.45 -5.41
N SER A 234 -28.27 -8.13 -4.40
CA SER A 234 -27.74 -9.40 -3.92
C SER A 234 -27.75 -10.47 -5.03
N ARG A 235 -28.87 -10.57 -5.78
CA ARG A 235 -28.98 -11.48 -6.93
C ARG A 235 -27.98 -11.16 -8.04
N VAL A 236 -27.82 -9.88 -8.38
CA VAL A 236 -26.84 -9.44 -9.40
C VAL A 236 -25.41 -9.74 -8.96
N ASN A 237 -25.07 -9.47 -7.69
CA ASN A 237 -23.74 -9.76 -7.14
C ASN A 237 -23.45 -11.28 -7.12
N ALA A 238 -24.43 -12.10 -6.75
CA ALA A 238 -24.31 -13.56 -6.77
C ALA A 238 -24.09 -14.11 -8.19
N LYS A 239 -24.83 -13.59 -9.18
CA LYS A 239 -24.61 -13.91 -10.60
C LYS A 239 -23.24 -13.44 -11.08
N MET A 240 -22.77 -12.27 -10.66
CA MET A 240 -21.46 -11.75 -11.04
C MET A 240 -20.32 -12.63 -10.50
N LEU A 241 -20.47 -13.16 -9.28
CA LEU A 241 -19.51 -14.07 -8.65
C LEU A 241 -19.46 -15.46 -9.32
N SER A 242 -20.57 -15.94 -9.87
CA SER A 242 -20.64 -17.27 -10.51
C SER A 242 -20.08 -17.29 -11.95
N ILE A 243 -19.85 -16.12 -12.57
CA ILE A 243 -19.34 -16.04 -13.95
C ILE A 243 -17.83 -16.24 -14.01
N ARG A 244 -17.42 -17.34 -14.64
CA ARG A 244 -16.00 -17.64 -14.92
C ARG A 244 -15.34 -16.58 -15.81
N PRO A 245 -14.07 -16.21 -15.56
CA PRO A 245 -13.29 -15.32 -16.42
C PRO A 245 -13.10 -15.90 -17.82
N GLY A 246 -13.47 -15.15 -18.87
CA GLY A 246 -13.30 -15.54 -20.27
C GLY A 246 -14.08 -14.65 -21.23
N SER A 247 -13.73 -14.69 -22.52
CA SER A 247 -14.34 -13.86 -23.58
C SER A 247 -15.80 -14.24 -23.88
N ALA A 248 -16.19 -15.49 -23.67
CA ALA A 248 -17.55 -15.99 -23.93
C ALA A 248 -18.64 -15.34 -23.05
N ASN A 249 -18.25 -14.66 -21.95
CA ASN A 249 -19.18 -14.07 -20.98
C ASN A 249 -19.05 -12.53 -20.89
N LEU A 250 -18.42 -11.89 -21.87
CA LEU A 250 -18.23 -10.42 -21.89
C LEU A 250 -19.56 -9.67 -21.89
N ASP A 251 -20.48 -10.06 -22.78
CA ASP A 251 -21.80 -9.43 -22.90
C ASP A 251 -22.64 -9.59 -21.62
N GLU A 252 -22.62 -10.77 -21.01
CA GLU A 252 -23.36 -11.05 -19.78
C GLU A 252 -22.80 -10.24 -18.59
N ARG A 253 -21.48 -10.12 -18.48
CA ARG A 253 -20.84 -9.24 -17.49
C ARG A 253 -21.20 -7.77 -17.71
N GLN A 254 -21.26 -7.34 -18.97
CA GLN A 254 -21.62 -5.96 -19.29
C GLN A 254 -23.08 -5.66 -18.93
N ARG A 255 -23.99 -6.61 -19.18
CA ARG A 255 -25.40 -6.53 -18.76
C ARG A 255 -25.54 -6.43 -17.24
N LEU A 256 -24.90 -7.33 -16.49
CA LEU A 256 -24.95 -7.32 -15.02
C LEU A 256 -24.34 -6.05 -14.41
N ARG A 257 -23.28 -5.49 -15.04
CA ARG A 257 -22.73 -4.19 -14.64
C ARG A 257 -23.72 -3.05 -14.88
N ALA A 258 -24.40 -3.04 -16.03
CA ALA A 258 -25.42 -2.04 -16.33
C ALA A 258 -26.63 -2.17 -15.39
N GLU A 259 -27.04 -3.39 -15.06
CA GLU A 259 -28.11 -3.65 -14.07
C GLU A 259 -27.71 -3.16 -12.68
N ARG A 260 -26.48 -3.43 -12.24
CA ARG A 260 -25.95 -2.90 -10.97
C ARG A 260 -25.96 -1.36 -10.93
N LEU A 261 -25.60 -0.70 -12.03
CA LEU A 261 -25.63 0.76 -12.13
C LEU A 261 -27.06 1.31 -12.00
N ARG A 262 -28.04 0.67 -12.64
CA ARG A 262 -29.46 1.05 -12.55
C ARG A 262 -30.00 0.88 -11.12
N ILE A 263 -29.64 -0.21 -10.46
CA ILE A 263 -30.04 -0.45 -9.07
C ILE A 263 -29.44 0.64 -8.16
N GLU A 264 -28.18 1.02 -8.38
CA GLU A 264 -27.54 2.09 -7.61
C GLU A 264 -28.24 3.45 -7.80
N ASP A 265 -28.62 3.78 -9.04
CA ASP A 265 -29.34 5.02 -9.35
C ASP A 265 -30.74 5.04 -8.72
N ASN A 266 -31.50 3.94 -8.85
CA ASN A 266 -32.82 3.82 -8.22
C ASN A 266 -32.74 3.95 -6.70
N LYS A 267 -31.71 3.37 -6.05
CA LYS A 267 -31.49 3.55 -4.61
C LYS A 267 -31.26 5.02 -4.25
N LYS A 268 -30.46 5.75 -5.03
CA LYS A 268 -30.23 7.19 -4.82
C LYS A 268 -31.52 7.98 -4.96
N GLN A 269 -32.33 7.69 -5.98
CA GLN A 269 -33.63 8.34 -6.17
C GLN A 269 -34.56 8.10 -4.98
N ILE A 270 -34.72 6.85 -4.51
CA ILE A 270 -35.56 6.53 -3.35
C ILE A 270 -35.03 7.21 -2.07
N LEU A 271 -33.72 7.23 -1.85
CA LEU A 271 -33.12 7.95 -0.72
C LEU A 271 -33.48 9.44 -0.75
N THR A 272 -33.24 10.10 -1.88
CA THR A 272 -33.51 11.55 -2.03
C THR A 272 -35.00 11.88 -1.94
N ALA A 273 -35.88 11.05 -2.50
CA ALA A 273 -37.33 11.20 -2.43
C ALA A 273 -37.86 11.10 -0.99
N ASN A 274 -37.18 10.34 -0.13
CA ASN A 274 -37.53 10.17 1.29
C ASN A 274 -36.74 11.11 2.22
N GLY A 275 -36.08 12.13 1.66
CA GLY A 275 -35.35 13.14 2.43
C GLY A 275 -33.99 12.70 2.97
N PHE A 276 -33.46 11.57 2.52
CA PHE A 276 -32.12 11.12 2.86
C PHE A 276 -31.09 11.59 1.81
N PRO A 277 -29.85 11.92 2.23
CA PRO A 277 -28.74 12.13 1.31
C PRO A 277 -28.47 10.90 0.42
N ALA A 278 -28.03 11.11 -0.82
CA ALA A 278 -27.73 10.02 -1.76
C ALA A 278 -26.59 9.09 -1.29
N ASP A 279 -25.72 9.57 -0.40
CA ASP A 279 -24.60 8.85 0.20
C ASP A 279 -24.92 8.29 1.59
N TYR A 280 -26.16 8.40 2.07
CA TYR A 280 -26.55 8.07 3.45
C TYR A 280 -26.24 6.63 3.86
N LEU A 281 -26.33 5.69 2.91
CA LEU A 281 -26.05 4.27 3.14
C LEU A 281 -24.56 3.90 3.02
N ASN A 282 -23.70 4.83 2.60
CA ASN A 282 -22.27 4.56 2.45
C ASN A 282 -21.62 4.33 3.83
N ARG A 283 -20.57 3.49 3.83
CA ARG A 283 -19.68 3.42 4.99
C ARG A 283 -19.02 4.79 5.14
N LYS A 284 -19.12 5.35 6.34
CA LYS A 284 -18.40 6.55 6.73
C LYS A 284 -17.16 6.06 7.46
N PHE A 285 -16.00 6.44 6.95
CA PHE A 285 -14.72 6.08 7.56
C PHE A 285 -14.18 7.32 8.27
N ARG A 286 -13.50 7.11 9.39
CA ARG A 286 -12.80 8.19 10.10
C ARG A 286 -11.54 8.61 9.33
N CYS A 287 -10.92 7.68 8.62
CA CYS A 287 -9.82 7.94 7.69
C CYS A 287 -10.20 7.58 6.25
N GLY A 288 -10.18 8.57 5.35
CA GLY A 288 -10.42 8.36 3.91
C GLY A 288 -9.29 7.62 3.18
N ILE A 289 -8.09 7.55 3.77
CA ILE A 289 -6.90 6.93 3.18
C ILE A 289 -6.89 5.41 3.47
N CYS A 290 -6.86 5.03 4.75
CA CYS A 290 -6.83 3.62 5.13
C CYS A 290 -8.20 2.97 5.30
N LYS A 291 -9.29 3.75 5.23
CA LYS A 291 -10.66 3.27 5.53
C LYS A 291 -10.72 2.54 6.88
N ASP A 292 -10.03 3.12 7.86
CA ASP A 292 -9.93 2.64 9.24
C ASP A 292 -9.28 1.26 9.40
N THR A 293 -8.46 0.84 8.43
CA THR A 293 -7.61 -0.36 8.54
C THR A 293 -6.27 -0.06 9.23
N GLY A 294 -5.87 1.20 9.31
CA GLY A 294 -4.55 1.62 9.79
C GLY A 294 -3.42 1.41 8.77
N TYR A 295 -3.72 0.83 7.60
CA TYR A 295 -2.76 0.57 6.53
C TYR A 295 -3.27 1.10 5.19
N THR A 296 -2.37 1.58 4.34
CA THR A 296 -2.72 1.95 2.96
C THR A 296 -2.90 0.69 2.11
N ASP A 297 -3.46 0.83 0.90
CA ASP A 297 -3.62 -0.29 -0.05
C ASP A 297 -2.27 -0.93 -0.46
N GLU A 298 -1.16 -0.25 -0.17
CA GLU A 298 0.22 -0.70 -0.38
C GLU A 298 0.80 -1.45 0.83
N GLY A 299 0.03 -1.57 1.92
CA GLY A 299 0.44 -2.24 3.16
C GLY A 299 1.30 -1.39 4.08
N MET A 300 1.48 -0.09 3.80
CA MET A 300 2.21 0.84 4.66
C MET A 300 1.32 1.37 5.78
N VAL A 301 1.91 1.74 6.92
CA VAL A 301 1.17 2.35 8.02
C VAL A 301 0.61 3.70 7.56
N CYS A 302 -0.69 3.88 7.73
CA CYS A 302 -1.37 5.10 7.31
C CYS A 302 -1.00 6.28 8.23
N SER A 303 -0.92 7.49 7.67
CA SER A 303 -0.59 8.72 8.40
C SER A 303 -1.53 9.00 9.58
N CYS A 304 -2.79 8.57 9.50
CA CYS A 304 -3.75 8.66 10.61
C CYS A 304 -3.33 7.90 11.87
N CYS A 305 -2.34 6.99 11.77
CA CYS A 305 -1.86 6.18 12.90
C CYS A 305 -1.42 7.01 14.10
N ARG A 306 -0.85 8.20 13.90
CA ARG A 306 -0.44 9.08 15.01
C ARG A 306 -1.65 9.63 15.76
N GLU A 307 -2.65 10.15 15.05
CA GLU A 307 -3.89 10.66 15.66
C GLU A 307 -4.70 9.53 16.32
N ARG A 308 -4.82 8.39 15.64
CA ARG A 308 -5.57 7.23 16.17
C ARG A 308 -4.88 6.59 17.36
N ALA A 309 -3.56 6.75 17.52
CA ALA A 309 -2.86 6.31 18.72
C ALA A 309 -3.31 7.10 19.96
N ALA A 310 -3.51 8.42 19.85
CA ALA A 310 -4.03 9.22 20.96
C ALA A 310 -5.46 8.78 21.35
N GLU A 311 -6.35 8.61 20.36
CA GLU A 311 -7.72 8.14 20.59
C GLU A 311 -7.76 6.71 21.17
N ALA A 312 -6.88 5.83 20.70
CA ALA A 312 -6.76 4.47 21.21
C ALA A 312 -6.30 4.45 22.67
N TYR A 313 -5.46 5.40 23.09
CA TYR A 313 -5.04 5.55 24.49
C TYR A 313 -6.24 5.89 25.39
N GLU A 314 -7.02 6.89 25.01
CA GLU A 314 -8.21 7.33 25.75
C GLU A 314 -9.27 6.23 25.81
N TRP A 315 -9.54 5.57 24.68
CA TRP A 315 -10.47 4.45 24.62
C TRP A 315 -10.05 3.30 25.55
N HIS A 316 -8.77 2.93 25.53
CA HIS A 316 -8.26 1.82 26.34
C HIS A 316 -8.25 2.16 27.84
N THR A 317 -7.87 3.39 28.20
CA THR A 317 -7.87 3.85 29.60
C THR A 317 -9.29 3.98 30.16
N ASN A 318 -10.25 4.44 29.37
CA ASN A 318 -11.66 4.48 29.77
C ASN A 318 -12.26 3.08 29.92
N LYS A 319 -11.93 2.15 29.01
CA LYS A 319 -12.32 0.74 29.12
C LYS A 319 -11.72 0.05 30.34
N ALA A 320 -10.53 0.45 30.79
CA ALA A 320 -9.90 -0.09 31.99
C ALA A 320 -10.49 0.46 33.31
N LYS A 321 -11.23 1.57 33.24
CA LYS A 321 -11.92 2.20 34.39
C LYS A 321 -13.39 1.79 34.52
N ALA A 322 -13.99 1.22 33.47
CA ALA A 322 -15.37 0.76 33.41
C ALA A 322 -15.48 -0.72 33.81
#